data_AF-A0A4Q3UBL1-F1
#
_entry.id   AF-A0A4Q3UBL1-F1
#
_cell.length_a   1.000
_cell.length_b   1.000
_cell.length_c   1.000
_cell.angle_alpha   90.00
_cell.angle_beta   90.00
_cell.angle_gamma   90.00
#
_symmetry.space_group_name_H-M   'P 1'
#
loop_
_entity.id
_entity.type
_entity.pdbx_description
1 polymer ?
#
loop_
_entity_poly.entity_id
_entity_poly.type
_entity_poly.pdbx_seq_one_letter_code
_entity_poly.pdbx_strand_id
1 'polypeptide(L)' 'MIRVQTEAFDPHAETAAFAKGRGEAGALASFIGTVRDSAHGGAVAALELEGYPGFTEKQIAKIEADARARFDVMDT' A
#
# COMPACT_ATOMS: atom_id res chain seq x y z
N MET A 1 8.72 2.71 0.87
CA MET A 1 8.77 2.14 2.26
C MET A 1 7.81 0.96 2.32
N ILE A 2 8.19 -0.17 2.92
CA ILE A 2 7.32 -1.37 2.98
C ILE A 2 7.11 -1.79 4.43
N ARG A 3 5.85 -1.93 4.84
CA ARG A 3 5.47 -2.30 6.20
C ARG A 3 4.20 -3.13 6.18
N VAL A 4 4.20 -4.24 6.91
CA VAL A 4 3.03 -5.05 7.23
C VAL A 4 2.82 -4.94 8.73
N GLN A 5 1.60 -4.62 9.16
CA GLN A 5 1.28 -4.33 10.55
C GLN A 5 -0.17 -4.71 10.88
N THR A 6 -0.47 -4.88 12.17
CA THR A 6 -1.81 -5.16 12.69
C THR A 6 -2.58 -3.91 13.05
N GLU A 7 -1.87 -2.84 13.40
CA GLU A 7 -2.45 -1.58 13.85
C GLU A 7 -3.05 -0.81 12.67
N ALA A 8 -4.14 -0.09 12.92
CA ALA A 8 -4.64 0.88 11.98
C ALA A 8 -3.57 1.96 11.71
N PHE A 9 -3.52 2.44 10.47
CA PHE A 9 -2.72 3.59 10.08
C PHE A 9 -3.61 4.66 9.45
N ASP A 10 -3.13 5.89 9.41
CA ASP A 10 -3.78 7.00 8.72
C ASP A 10 -3.17 7.13 7.30
N PRO A 11 -3.92 6.76 6.24
CA PRO A 11 -3.41 6.85 4.87
C PRO A 11 -3.06 8.27 4.44
N HIS A 12 -3.76 9.27 4.99
CA HIS A 12 -3.50 10.67 4.66
C HIS A 12 -2.19 11.15 5.29
N ALA A 13 -1.94 10.79 6.55
CA ALA A 13 -0.69 11.10 7.23
C ALA A 13 0.51 10.44 6.53
N GLU A 14 0.39 9.16 6.14
CA GLU A 14 1.45 8.44 5.41
C GLU A 14 1.71 9.07 4.04
N THR A 15 0.65 9.44 3.30
CA THR A 15 0.79 10.10 1.99
C THR A 15 1.45 11.47 2.10
N ALA A 16 1.07 12.26 3.12
CA ALA A 16 1.66 13.56 3.39
C ALA A 16 3.14 13.43 3.79
N ALA A 17 3.47 12.45 4.62
CA ALA A 17 4.85 12.14 5.00
C ALA A 17 5.69 11.72 3.78
N PHE A 18 5.13 10.90 2.88
CA PHE A 18 5.78 10.50 1.64
C PHE A 18 6.04 11.68 0.71
N ALA A 19 5.08 12.59 0.54
CA ALA A 19 5.22 13.74 -0.36
C ALA A 19 6.19 14.82 0.18
N LYS A 20 6.50 14.80 1.49
CA LYS A 20 7.31 15.83 2.13
C LYS A 20 8.71 15.90 1.51
N GLY A 21 9.07 17.08 1.01
CA GLY A 21 10.39 17.35 0.43
C GLY A 21 10.53 16.98 -1.05
N ARG A 22 9.47 16.52 -1.72
CA ARG A 22 9.46 16.16 -3.15
C ARG A 22 8.82 17.25 -4.01
N GLY A 23 9.36 18.47 -3.94
CA GLY A 23 8.79 19.64 -4.63
C GLY A 23 8.85 19.55 -6.16
N GLU A 24 9.71 18.69 -6.69
CA GLU A 24 9.89 18.39 -8.09
C GLU A 24 8.85 17.43 -8.67
N ALA A 25 8.13 16.69 -7.81
CA ALA A 25 7.12 15.74 -8.25
C ALA A 25 5.82 16.45 -8.67
N GLY A 26 5.43 16.29 -9.93
CA GLY A 26 4.20 16.90 -10.48
C GLY A 26 2.91 16.15 -10.14
N ALA A 27 3.00 14.94 -9.59
CA ALA A 27 1.86 14.12 -9.22
C ALA A 27 2.22 13.10 -8.14
N LEU A 28 1.21 12.74 -7.32
CA LEU A 28 1.23 11.62 -6.41
C LEU A 28 -0.01 10.77 -6.68
N ALA A 29 0.17 9.45 -6.78
CA ALA A 29 -0.92 8.49 -6.85
C ALA A 29 -0.88 7.56 -5.64
N SER A 30 -2.04 7.27 -5.05
CA SER A 30 -2.19 6.32 -3.95
C SER A 30 -3.41 5.43 -4.15
N PHE A 31 -3.37 4.23 -3.58
CA PHE A 31 -4.49 3.29 -3.56
C PHE A 31 -4.72 2.83 -2.11
N ILE A 32 -5.98 2.89 -1.66
CA ILE A 32 -6.39 2.50 -0.32
C ILE A 32 -7.46 1.42 -0.45
N GLY A 33 -7.17 0.23 0.06
CA GLY A 33 -8.14 -0.87 0.13
C GLY A 33 -8.89 -0.85 1.46
N THR A 34 -10.22 -0.98 1.41
CA THR A 34 -11.08 -1.15 2.59
C THR A 34 -11.87 -2.45 2.49
N VAL A 35 -12.22 -3.04 3.64
CA VAL A 35 -13.08 -4.23 3.68
C VAL A 35 -14.48 -3.85 3.20
N ARG A 36 -15.00 -4.57 2.21
CA ARG A 36 -16.37 -4.39 1.71
C ARG A 36 -17.37 -4.91 2.75
N ASP A 37 -18.55 -4.29 2.80
CA ASP A 37 -19.66 -4.70 3.67
C ASP A 37 -20.38 -5.97 3.19
N SER A 38 -20.14 -6.39 1.95
CA SER A 38 -20.82 -7.51 1.31
C SER A 38 -19.93 -8.25 0.31
N ALA A 39 -20.14 -9.57 0.21
CA ALA A 39 -19.49 -10.45 -0.74
C ALA A 39 -20.37 -11.68 -1.02
N HIS A 40 -20.39 -12.14 -2.28
CA HIS A 40 -21.13 -13.34 -2.71
C HIS A 40 -22.62 -13.38 -2.26
N GLY A 41 -23.27 -12.21 -2.18
CA GLY A 41 -24.67 -12.10 -1.80
C GLY A 41 -24.94 -12.11 -0.29
N GLY A 42 -23.90 -12.14 0.55
CA GLY A 42 -24.01 -12.07 2.02
C GLY A 42 -23.29 -10.85 2.61
N ALA A 43 -23.62 -10.53 3.86
CA ALA A 43 -22.91 -9.51 4.64
C ALA A 43 -21.53 -10.04 5.09
N VAL A 44 -20.52 -9.18 5.08
CA VAL A 44 -19.17 -9.48 5.56
C VAL A 44 -18.99 -8.91 6.96
N ALA A 45 -18.63 -9.77 7.91
CA ALA A 45 -18.33 -9.35 9.28
C ALA A 45 -16.88 -8.87 9.44
N ALA A 46 -15.92 -9.57 8.83
CA ALA A 46 -14.50 -9.24 8.88
C ALA A 46 -13.75 -9.88 7.69
N LEU A 47 -12.55 -9.37 7.41
CA LEU A 47 -11.57 -9.99 6.53
C LEU A 47 -10.34 -10.31 7.37
N GLU A 48 -9.96 -11.59 7.42
CA GLU A 48 -8.75 -12.06 8.07
C GLU A 48 -7.63 -12.20 7.03
N LEU A 49 -6.45 -11.69 7.35
CA LEU A 49 -5.28 -11.70 6.48
C LEU A 49 -4.09 -12.25 7.25
N GLU A 50 -3.47 -13.30 6.71
CA GLU A 50 -2.24 -13.87 7.24
C GLU A 50 -1.12 -13.72 6.20
N GLY A 51 0.03 -13.26 6.68
CA GLY A 51 1.25 -13.15 5.88
C GLY A 51 2.33 -14.08 6.42
N TYR A 52 3.24 -14.51 5.56
CA TYR A 52 4.46 -15.19 5.99
C TYR A 52 5.53 -14.14 6.30
N PRO A 53 5.92 -13.97 7.59
CA PRO A 53 6.82 -12.90 7.98
C PRO A 53 8.13 -12.95 7.21
N GLY A 54 8.52 -11.83 6.61
CA GLY A 54 9.75 -11.69 5.84
C GLY A 54 9.69 -12.28 4.43
N PHE A 55 8.69 -13.08 4.08
CA PHE A 55 8.45 -13.49 2.68
C PHE A 55 7.52 -12.50 1.98
N THR A 56 6.40 -12.12 2.63
CA THR A 56 5.42 -11.20 2.06
C THR A 56 6.06 -9.86 1.69
N GLU A 57 6.85 -9.27 2.60
CA GLU A 57 7.53 -7.99 2.38
C GLU A 57 8.54 -8.07 1.22
N LYS A 58 9.23 -9.21 1.06
CA LYS A 58 10.15 -9.42 -0.06
C LYS A 58 9.43 -9.46 -1.41
N GLN A 59 8.25 -10.08 -1.46
CA GLN A 59 7.45 -10.09 -2.69
C GLN A 59 6.89 -8.70 -3.01
N ILE A 60 6.45 -7.95 -2.00
CA ILE A 60 6.04 -6.55 -2.18
C ILE A 60 7.22 -5.71 -2.71
N ALA A 61 8.42 -5.89 -2.15
CA ALA A 61 9.63 -5.20 -2.60
C ALA A 61 10.00 -5.52 -4.05
N LYS A 62 9.77 -6.76 -4.48
CA LYS A 62 9.98 -7.14 -5.88
C LYS A 62 9.01 -6.41 -6.81
N ILE A 63 7.72 -6.38 -6.46
CA ILE A 63 6.70 -5.67 -7.26
C ILE A 63 7.00 -4.16 -7.33
N GLU A 64 7.44 -3.59 -6.21
CA GLU A 64 7.85 -2.20 -6.11
C GLU A 64 9.03 -1.88 -7.04
N ALA A 65 10.07 -2.73 -7.05
CA ALA A 65 11.21 -2.59 -7.95
C ALA A 65 10.80 -2.73 -9.43
N ASP A 66 9.93 -3.69 -9.74
CA ASP A 66 9.39 -3.89 -11.09
C ASP A 66 8.58 -2.66 -11.56
N ALA A 67 7.81 -2.03 -10.66
CA ALA A 67 7.05 -0.82 -10.96
C ALA A 67 7.98 0.37 -11.27
N ARG A 68 9.04 0.57 -10.48
CA ARG A 68 10.05 1.60 -10.76
C ARG A 68 10.71 1.40 -12.12
N ALA A 69 11.12 0.16 -12.41
CA ALA A 69 11.76 -0.18 -13.67
C ALA A 69 10.84 0.02 -14.89
N ARG A 70 9.53 -0.19 -14.72
CA ARG A 70 8.55 -0.12 -15.81
C ARG A 70 8.02 1.29 -16.08
N PHE A 71 7.82 2.09 -15.03
CA PHE A 71 7.02 3.32 -15.14
C PHE A 71 7.83 4.61 -14.97
N ASP A 72 9.15 4.52 -14.73
CA ASP A 72 10.03 5.69 -14.55
C ASP A 72 9.52 6.69 -13.49
N VAL A 73 9.00 6.14 -12.39
CA VAL A 73 8.49 6.94 -11.27
C VAL A 73 9.64 7.41 -10.38
N MET A 74 9.53 8.64 -9.87
CA MET A 74 10.54 9.21 -8.97
C MET A 74 10.66 8.41 -7.68
N ASP A 75 9.53 7.95 -7.12
CA ASP A 75 9.53 7.12 -5.92
C ASP A 75 8.25 6.28 -5.76
N THR A 76 8.30 5.28 -4.87
CA THR A 76 7.22 4.35 -4.48
C THR A 76 7.26 3.97 -3.00
#